data_AF-A0AAN6SY06-F1
#
_entry.id   AF-A0AAN6SY06-F1
#
_cell.length_a   1.000
_cell.length_b   1.000
_cell.length_c   1.000
_cell.angle_alpha   90.00
_cell.angle_beta   90.00
_cell.angle_gamma   90.00
#
_symmetry.space_group_name_H-M   'P 1'
#
loop_
_entity.id
_entity.type
_entity.pdbx_description
1 polymer ?
#
loop_
_entity_poly.entity_id
_entity_poly.type
_entity_poly.pdbx_seq_one_letter_code
_entity_poly.pdbx_strand_id
1 'polypeptide(L)' 'MQRVVNFYEKLPRGAAPDVKPTGILGRYQAKHFGKNPTAKPIVHAIVFLLVVGYAQNYYFHLRHHKNNAH' A
#
# COMPACT_ATOMS: atom_id res chain seq x y z
N MET A 1 -46.58 -2.69 -9.21
CA MET A 1 -45.79 -3.42 -8.20
C MET A 1 -44.28 -3.10 -8.22
N GLN A 2 -43.59 -3.05 -9.38
CA GLN A 2 -42.14 -2.76 -9.46
C GLN A 2 -41.68 -1.46 -8.76
N ARG A 3 -42.46 -0.37 -8.83
CA ARG A 3 -42.13 0.90 -8.15
C ARG A 3 -42.12 0.80 -6.62
N VAL A 4 -42.94 -0.08 -6.06
CA VAL A 4 -43.05 -0.28 -4.61
C VAL A 4 -41.84 -1.07 -4.11
N VAL A 5 -41.43 -2.12 -4.85
CA VAL A 5 -40.21 -2.89 -4.55
C VAL A 5 -38.96 -2.00 -4.56
N ASN A 6 -38.80 -1.19 -5.61
CA ASN A 6 -37.67 -0.27 -5.76
C ASN A 6 -37.64 0.82 -4.67
N PHE A 7 -38.80 1.22 -4.12
CA PHE A 7 -38.88 2.15 -3.00
C PHE A 7 -38.32 1.55 -1.71
N TYR A 8 -38.68 0.29 -1.38
CA TYR A 8 -38.17 -0.40 -0.19
C TYR A 8 -36.69 -0.85 -0.34
N GLU A 9 -36.23 -1.10 -1.56
CA GLU A 9 -34.81 -1.37 -1.84
C GLU A 9 -33.92 -0.15 -1.56
N LYS A 10 -34.43 1.06 -1.85
CA LYS A 10 -33.73 2.33 -1.72
C LYS A 10 -33.91 3.01 -0.36
N LEU A 11 -34.71 2.43 0.54
CA LEU A 11 -34.76 2.92 1.90
C LEU A 11 -33.33 2.92 2.48
N PRO A 12 -32.92 4.00 3.18
CA PRO A 12 -31.58 4.09 3.74
C PRO A 12 -31.36 2.95 4.73
N ARG A 13 -30.76 1.86 4.25
CA ARG A 13 -30.12 0.87 5.10
C ARG A 13 -28.91 1.61 5.66
N GLY A 14 -28.75 1.63 6.98
CA GLY A 14 -27.67 2.39 7.64
C GLY A 14 -26.30 2.16 6.99
N ALA A 15 -25.35 3.05 7.24
CA ALA A 15 -24.04 3.03 6.58
C ALA A 15 -23.46 1.60 6.48
N ALA A 16 -23.06 1.21 5.27
CA ALA A 16 -22.50 -0.11 5.03
C ALA A 16 -21.33 -0.37 5.99
N PRO A 17 -21.24 -1.57 6.60
CA PRO A 17 -20.18 -1.88 7.54
C PRO A 17 -18.80 -1.69 6.89
N ASP A 18 -17.85 -1.16 7.66
CA ASP A 18 -16.49 -0.96 7.18
C ASP A 18 -15.93 -2.27 6.62
N VAL A 19 -15.40 -2.20 5.40
CA VAL A 19 -14.75 -3.34 4.75
C VAL A 19 -13.57 -3.76 5.60
N LYS A 20 -13.65 -4.95 6.19
CA LYS A 20 -12.54 -5.50 6.99
C LYS A 20 -11.34 -5.74 6.06
N PRO A 21 -10.14 -5.20 6.38
CA PRO A 21 -8.98 -5.40 5.55
C PRO A 21 -8.56 -6.88 5.56
N THR A 22 -8.51 -7.48 4.38
CA THR A 22 -8.04 -8.86 4.17
C THR A 22 -6.67 -8.85 3.47
N GLY A 23 -5.89 -9.90 3.71
CA GLY A 23 -4.54 -10.03 3.14
C GLY A 23 -3.52 -9.04 3.71
N ILE A 24 -2.27 -9.17 3.25
CA ILE A 24 -1.14 -8.34 3.72
C ILE A 24 -1.28 -6.90 3.21
N LEU A 25 -1.62 -6.74 1.93
CA LEU A 25 -1.81 -5.43 1.31
C LEU A 25 -3.01 -4.68 1.88
N GLY A 26 -4.15 -5.36 2.10
CA GLY A 26 -5.33 -4.74 2.69
C GLY A 26 -5.08 -4.25 4.12
N ARG A 27 -4.33 -5.02 4.92
CA ARG A 27 -3.91 -4.58 6.26
C ARG A 27 -2.99 -3.36 6.22
N TYR A 28 -2.03 -3.34 5.30
CA TYR A 28 -1.14 -2.18 5.10
C TYR A 28 -1.93 -0.94 4.66
N GLN A 29 -2.86 -1.10 3.72
CA GLN A 29 -3.73 -0.04 3.25
C GLN A 29 -4.59 0.52 4.38
N ALA A 30 -5.28 -0.33 5.14
CA ALA A 30 -6.11 0.12 6.26
C ALA A 30 -5.30 0.85 7.34
N LYS A 31 -4.05 0.43 7.58
CA LYS A 31 -3.17 1.04 8.58
C LYS A 31 -2.65 2.42 8.18
N HIS A 32 -2.40 2.65 6.89
CA HIS A 32 -1.69 3.85 6.44
C HIS A 32 -2.50 4.81 5.57
N PHE A 33 -3.57 4.32 4.94
CA PHE A 33 -4.43 5.06 4.00
C PHE A 33 -5.91 5.02 4.41
N GLY A 34 -6.25 4.38 5.53
CA GLY A 34 -7.61 4.32 6.05
C GLY A 34 -8.04 5.61 6.76
N LYS A 35 -8.87 5.48 7.80
CA LYS A 35 -9.45 6.62 8.54
C LYS A 35 -8.42 7.59 9.13
N ASN A 36 -7.21 7.11 9.43
CA ASN A 36 -6.11 7.91 9.93
C ASN A 36 -4.92 7.82 8.96
N PRO A 37 -4.92 8.63 7.89
CA PRO A 37 -3.84 8.59 6.91
C PRO A 37 -2.51 9.00 7.56
N THR A 38 -1.42 8.33 7.19
CA THR A 38 -0.08 8.62 7.70
C THR A 38 0.87 8.89 6.55
N ALA A 39 1.89 9.73 6.76
CA ALA A 39 2.96 9.96 5.76
C ALA A 39 3.94 8.78 5.64
N LYS A 40 3.76 7.73 6.45
CA LYS A 40 4.66 6.57 6.48
C LYS A 40 4.87 5.92 5.11
N PRO A 41 3.87 5.74 4.23
CA PRO A 41 4.10 5.12 2.92
C PRO A 41 5.13 5.85 2.06
N ILE A 42 5.20 7.18 2.17
CA ILE A 42 6.23 7.98 1.48
C ILE A 42 7.61 7.63 2.02
N VAL A 43 7.75 7.54 3.35
CA VAL A 43 9.00 7.13 4.00
C VAL A 43 9.41 5.71 3.58
N HIS A 44 8.47 4.77 3.55
CA HIS A 44 8.75 3.39 3.09
C HIS A 44 9.24 3.38 1.63
N ALA A 45 8.64 4.19 0.76
CA ALA A 45 9.07 4.28 -0.64
C ALA A 45 10.50 4.84 -0.75
N ILE A 46 10.83 5.88 0.00
CA ILE A 46 12.19 6.45 0.02
C ILE A 46 13.19 5.41 0.52
N VAL A 47 12.90 4.74 1.63
CA VAL A 47 13.78 3.69 2.19
C VAL A 47 13.96 2.54 1.20
N PHE A 48 12.88 2.12 0.53
CA PHE A 48 12.94 1.09 -0.51
C PHE A 48 13.87 1.50 -1.66
N LEU A 49 13.74 2.72 -2.17
CA LEU A 49 14.60 3.24 -3.23
C LEU A 49 16.07 3.31 -2.81
N LEU A 50 16.36 3.75 -1.59
CA LEU A 50 17.74 3.80 -1.07
C LEU A 50 18.35 2.41 -0.96
N VAL A 51 17.61 1.44 -0.42
CA VAL A 51 18.10 0.07 -0.27
C VAL A 51 18.35 -0.58 -1.63
N VAL A 52 17.38 -0.46 -2.55
CA VAL A 52 17.52 -1.01 -3.90
C VAL A 52 18.66 -0.34 -4.65
N GLY A 53 18.75 1.00 -4.59
CA GLY A 53 19.81 1.76 -5.23
C GLY A 53 21.20 1.40 -4.69
N TYR A 54 21.33 1.24 -3.36
CA TYR A 54 22.58 0.77 -2.75
C TYR A 54 22.92 -0.65 -3.20
N ALA A 55 21.95 -1.57 -3.23
CA ALA A 55 22.17 -2.93 -3.69
C ALA A 55 22.62 -2.98 -5.16
N GLN A 56 22.01 -2.17 -6.04
CA GLN A 56 22.44 -2.03 -7.43
C GLN A 56 23.86 -1.48 -7.53
N ASN A 57 24.15 -0.38 -6.83
CA ASN A 57 25.47 0.23 -6.82
C ASN A 57 26.53 -0.76 -6.30
N TYR A 58 26.19 -1.52 -5.27
CA TYR A 58 27.06 -2.57 -4.75
C TYR A 58 27.32 -3.67 -5.77
N TYR A 59 26.27 -4.18 -6.40
CA TYR A 59 26.38 -5.27 -7.36
C TYR A 59 27.16 -4.88 -8.62
N PHE A 60 26.88 -3.70 -9.19
CA PHE A 60 27.42 -3.28 -10.49
C PHE A 60 28.73 -2.49 -10.39
N HIS A 61 28.98 -1.78 -9.30
CA HIS A 61 30.17 -0.95 -9.15
C HIS A 61 31.06 -1.46 -8.01
N LEU A 62 30.62 -1.35 -6.76
CA LEU A 62 31.52 -1.49 -5.61
C LEU A 62 32.10 -2.92 -5.46
N ARG A 63 31.35 -3.96 -5.84
CA ARG A 63 31.85 -5.35 -5.79
C ARG A 63 33.05 -5.59 -6.73
N HIS A 64 33.12 -4.90 -7.86
CA HIS A 64 34.17 -5.09 -8.84
C HIS A 64 35.45 -4.30 -8.51
N HIS A 65 35.34 -3.21 -7.75
CA HIS A 65 36.49 -2.43 -7.28
C HIS A 65 37.29 -3.12 -6.17
N LYS A 66 36.68 -4.04 -5.40
CA LYS A 66 37.39 -4.76 -4.33
C LYS A 66 38.14 -6.01 -4.82
N ASN A 67 37.73 -6.59 -5.95
CA ASN A 67 38.21 -7.90 -6.42
C ASN A 67 39.11 -7.84 -7.67
N ASN A 68 39.34 -6.65 -8.23
CA ASN A 68 40.30 -6.45 -9.32
C ASN A 68 41.35 -5.44 -8.86
N ALA A 69 42.64 -5.74 -9.05
CA ALA A 69 43.68 -4.73 -8.94
C ALA A 69 43.50 -3.73 -10.09
N HIS A 70 43.60 -2.44 -9.76
CA HIS A 70 43.55 -1.35 -10.74
C HIS A 70 44.57 -1.52 -11.86
#